data_AF-A0A8T9B7L2-F1
#
_entry.id   AF-A0A8T9B7L2-F1
#
_cell.length_a   1.000
_cell.length_b   1.000
_cell.length_c   1.000
_cell.angle_alpha   90.00
_cell.angle_beta   90.00
_cell.angle_gamma   90.00
#
_symmetry.space_group_name_H-M   'P 1'
#
loop_
_entity.id
_entity.type
_entity.pdbx_description
1 polymer ?
#
loop_
_entity_poly.entity_id
_entity_poly.type
_entity_poly.pdbx_seq_one_letter_code
_entity_poly.pdbx_strand_id
1 'polypeptide(L)'
;MPEVVRGSLVLDRAAFSQPIAHSESGPAAISPTSPTERPRVTFDQNREDTSNSLPTVQTFSPPPRRTVSIRRHSSHNQRRTRDLNEEERDAYYDSRAATQREFRRRGSTLQSYYHQHPELLPQLPFTFRHGFKRWKLAGYISLMVFDACVVPILLYYSMTYGGNIQGYITFAVITAIWGGPTYVEFAVRSIRLIKKKRFFKPLGANQKWAFDITNWILVLTIAVVTTLLIVGAAPHIVFLRVLSMPGPAILYCIAGPIFLMSLYSACGWKAPFRISSTAKGEKVHPGIFYIVEDIVAVNAGGGRPFREGWAARYNASPVFRKMIRDQSWFWSIPALVVAVGCTVAVCIHPVPKVVVYAVGWAVPFIWAGIWAAITVPWIKSVMKYERKSWEEDATILGEAHKEIDPSQTSILGAKPDEEANTPREPMHDRPESSSPLSEGMATTV
;
A
#
# COMPACT_ATOMS: atom_id res chain seq x y z
N MET A 1 -55.88 8.03 18.71
CA MET A 1 -56.63 7.00 17.94
C MET A 1 -57.58 7.71 16.99
N PRO A 2 -57.90 7.16 15.81
CA PRO A 2 -57.04 6.66 14.73
C PRO A 2 -57.40 7.39 13.39
N GLU A 3 -56.70 7.21 12.27
CA GLU A 3 -57.00 6.15 11.29
C GLU A 3 -55.81 5.90 10.34
N VAL A 4 -55.61 4.62 10.03
CA VAL A 4 -54.56 4.03 9.22
C VAL A 4 -55.15 3.68 7.86
N VAL A 5 -54.48 4.00 6.75
CA VAL A 5 -54.80 3.41 5.43
C VAL A 5 -53.55 2.80 4.80
N ARG A 6 -53.62 1.48 4.60
CA ARG A 6 -52.69 0.63 3.84
C ARG A 6 -52.91 0.84 2.34
N GLY A 7 -51.83 0.77 1.56
CA GLY A 7 -51.86 0.53 0.12
C GLY A 7 -50.75 -0.43 -0.28
N SER A 8 -51.11 -1.70 -0.45
CA SER A 8 -50.30 -2.76 -1.05
C SER A 8 -50.51 -2.79 -2.57
N LEU A 9 -49.44 -2.86 -3.36
CA LEU A 9 -49.52 -3.22 -4.77
C LEU A 9 -48.59 -4.38 -5.09
N VAL A 10 -49.18 -5.33 -5.79
CA VAL A 10 -48.82 -6.72 -6.01
C VAL A 10 -47.85 -6.83 -7.18
N LEU A 11 -46.84 -7.69 -7.02
CA LEU A 11 -45.97 -8.20 -8.08
C LEU A 11 -46.77 -9.16 -8.97
N ASP A 12 -46.71 -8.97 -10.29
CA ASP A 12 -47.15 -9.96 -11.26
C ASP A 12 -45.93 -10.54 -12.00
N ARG A 13 -45.87 -11.88 -12.07
CA ARG A 13 -44.77 -12.66 -12.64
C ARG A 13 -45.36 -13.85 -13.41
N ALA A 14 -45.22 -13.81 -14.73
CA ALA A 14 -45.20 -14.90 -15.73
C ALA A 14 -45.82 -14.32 -17.02
N ALA A 15 -45.40 -14.58 -18.26
CA ALA A 15 -44.65 -15.67 -18.85
C ALA A 15 -44.05 -15.19 -20.19
N PHE A 16 -42.93 -15.78 -20.64
CA PHE A 16 -42.84 -16.58 -21.87
C PHE A 16 -41.37 -16.89 -22.22
N SER A 17 -41.20 -18.06 -22.81
CA SER A 17 -39.97 -18.80 -23.03
C SER A 17 -39.74 -19.08 -24.53
N GLN A 18 -38.47 -18.95 -24.97
CA GLN A 18 -37.78 -19.63 -26.10
C GLN A 18 -38.04 -19.16 -27.58
N PRO A 19 -37.26 -19.59 -28.62
CA PRO A 19 -35.79 -19.48 -28.84
C PRO A 19 -35.31 -19.21 -30.34
N ILE A 20 -34.00 -18.95 -30.55
CA ILE A 20 -33.08 -19.17 -31.73
C ILE A 20 -33.37 -18.59 -33.15
N ALA A 21 -32.40 -17.86 -33.76
CA ALA A 21 -31.71 -18.15 -35.07
C ALA A 21 -31.00 -16.91 -35.73
N HIS A 22 -29.98 -17.21 -36.56
CA HIS A 22 -28.98 -16.37 -37.25
C HIS A 22 -29.49 -15.51 -38.44
N SER A 23 -28.76 -14.42 -38.80
CA SER A 23 -28.42 -14.06 -40.21
C SER A 23 -27.34 -12.94 -40.29
N GLU A 24 -26.55 -13.00 -41.36
CA GLU A 24 -25.31 -12.27 -41.69
C GLU A 24 -25.48 -10.88 -42.35
N SER A 25 -24.32 -10.21 -42.54
CA SER A 25 -23.90 -9.27 -43.62
C SER A 25 -23.64 -7.78 -43.24
N GLY A 26 -22.41 -7.31 -43.58
CA GLY A 26 -21.80 -6.00 -43.25
C GLY A 26 -22.22 -4.81 -44.12
N PRO A 27 -21.53 -3.64 -44.10
CA PRO A 27 -20.13 -3.51 -44.53
C PRO A 27 -19.23 -2.56 -43.69
N ALA A 28 -18.02 -2.30 -44.20
CA ALA A 28 -16.76 -1.98 -43.53
C ALA A 28 -16.39 -0.49 -43.33
N ALA A 29 -15.18 -0.32 -42.74
CA ALA A 29 -14.26 0.84 -42.68
C ALA A 29 -14.42 1.73 -41.41
N ILE A 30 -13.40 2.21 -40.67
CA ILE A 30 -11.98 2.53 -40.89
C ILE A 30 -11.22 2.43 -39.55
N SER A 31 -9.99 1.90 -39.53
CA SER A 31 -9.07 1.90 -38.38
C SER A 31 -8.21 3.18 -38.32
N PRO A 32 -7.68 3.54 -37.14
CA PRO A 32 -6.34 4.10 -37.06
C PRO A 32 -5.40 3.28 -36.15
N THR A 33 -4.28 2.95 -36.76
CA THR A 33 -3.01 2.37 -36.26
C THR A 33 -2.32 3.21 -35.18
N SER A 34 -1.65 2.56 -34.22
CA SER A 34 -0.33 2.93 -33.68
C SER A 34 0.25 1.84 -32.75
N PRO A 35 1.58 1.72 -32.62
CA PRO A 35 2.28 0.45 -32.47
C PRO A 35 2.54 0.05 -31.01
N THR A 36 2.46 -1.26 -30.73
CA THR A 36 2.87 -1.84 -29.44
C THR A 36 4.23 -2.52 -29.62
N GLU A 37 5.30 -1.77 -29.40
CA GLU A 37 6.64 -2.35 -29.29
C GLU A 37 6.85 -2.82 -27.85
N ARG A 38 6.92 -4.14 -27.65
CA ARG A 38 7.33 -4.77 -26.38
C ARG A 38 8.77 -5.21 -26.51
N PRO A 39 9.70 -4.76 -25.64
CA PRO A 39 11.02 -5.39 -25.59
C PRO A 39 10.90 -6.76 -24.92
N ARG A 40 11.17 -7.80 -25.71
CA ARG A 40 11.40 -9.17 -25.26
C ARG A 40 12.84 -9.24 -24.76
N VAL A 41 13.06 -9.40 -23.45
CA VAL A 41 14.40 -9.60 -22.90
C VAL A 41 14.70 -11.10 -22.87
N THR A 42 15.67 -11.50 -23.69
CA THR A 42 16.27 -12.82 -23.78
C THR A 42 17.21 -13.03 -22.60
N PHE A 43 17.10 -14.17 -21.91
CA PHE A 43 18.07 -14.58 -20.89
C PHE A 43 19.24 -15.28 -21.59
N ASP A 44 20.43 -14.67 -21.53
CA ASP A 44 21.67 -15.37 -21.84
C ASP A 44 22.24 -16.00 -20.58
N GLN A 45 22.51 -17.28 -20.72
CA GLN A 45 22.92 -18.22 -19.69
C GLN A 45 24.41 -18.47 -19.90
N ASN A 46 25.28 -17.81 -19.13
CA ASN A 46 26.71 -18.11 -19.18
C ASN A 46 27.20 -18.84 -17.93
N ARG A 47 27.68 -20.04 -18.26
CA ARG A 47 28.35 -21.11 -17.55
C ARG A 47 29.77 -20.67 -17.17
N GLU A 48 30.15 -20.80 -15.90
CA GLU A 48 31.56 -20.73 -15.47
C GLU A 48 32.07 -22.15 -15.20
N ASP A 49 33.07 -22.54 -15.98
CA ASP A 49 33.81 -23.79 -15.84
C ASP A 49 34.72 -23.74 -14.60
N THR A 50 34.73 -24.87 -13.90
CA THR A 50 35.54 -25.15 -12.71
C THR A 50 36.97 -25.46 -13.10
N SER A 51 37.96 -24.82 -12.48
CA SER A 51 39.30 -25.41 -12.36
C SER A 51 39.94 -25.11 -11.00
N ASN A 52 40.34 -26.20 -10.36
CA ASN A 52 40.98 -26.30 -9.05
C ASN A 52 42.49 -26.04 -9.17
N SER A 53 43.07 -25.29 -8.22
CA SER A 53 44.38 -25.63 -7.65
C SER A 53 44.64 -24.91 -6.33
N LEU A 54 45.00 -25.70 -5.31
CA LEU A 54 45.38 -25.37 -3.93
C LEU A 54 46.89 -25.00 -3.84
N PRO A 55 47.43 -24.61 -2.65
CA PRO A 55 48.30 -23.44 -2.49
C PRO A 55 49.79 -23.78 -2.37
N THR A 56 50.65 -22.78 -2.54
CA THR A 56 52.05 -22.85 -2.10
C THR A 56 52.31 -21.81 -1.02
N VAL A 57 52.72 -22.31 0.15
CA VAL A 57 53.20 -21.58 1.31
C VAL A 57 54.66 -21.20 1.08
N GLN A 58 55.00 -19.92 1.16
CA GLN A 58 56.37 -19.49 1.45
C GLN A 58 56.35 -18.35 2.46
N THR A 59 57.02 -18.61 3.58
CA THR A 59 57.28 -17.70 4.70
C THR A 59 58.64 -17.08 4.49
N PHE A 60 58.75 -15.75 4.39
CA PHE A 60 60.01 -15.03 4.65
C PHE A 60 59.76 -13.62 5.20
N SER A 61 60.58 -13.27 6.21
CA SER A 61 60.54 -12.10 7.11
C SER A 61 61.04 -10.77 6.47
N PRO A 62 60.86 -9.59 7.10
CA PRO A 62 60.75 -8.26 6.48
C PRO A 62 62.09 -7.46 6.43
N PRO A 63 62.20 -6.38 5.62
CA PRO A 63 62.18 -4.99 6.15
C PRO A 63 61.73 -3.92 5.10
N PRO A 64 61.94 -2.59 5.30
CA PRO A 64 61.45 -1.75 6.37
C PRO A 64 60.42 -0.70 5.89
N ARG A 65 59.70 -0.20 6.88
CA ARG A 65 58.80 0.97 6.94
C ARG A 65 59.10 2.09 5.92
N ARG A 66 58.25 2.22 4.88
CA ARG A 66 57.98 3.50 4.21
C ARG A 66 56.69 4.09 4.78
N THR A 67 56.86 5.20 5.49
CA THR A 67 55.81 6.11 5.95
C THR A 67 55.04 6.65 4.75
N VAL A 68 53.87 6.07 4.47
CA VAL A 68 52.83 6.70 3.66
C VAL A 68 51.78 7.25 4.62
N SER A 69 52.07 8.41 5.20
CA SER A 69 50.99 9.32 5.57
C SER A 69 50.45 9.95 4.28
N ILE A 70 49.18 10.32 4.27
CA ILE A 70 48.44 10.91 3.13
C ILE A 70 47.79 9.88 2.18
N ARG A 71 46.86 9.07 2.70
CA ARG A 71 45.66 8.64 1.92
C ARG A 71 44.51 8.07 2.76
N ARG A 72 44.26 8.60 3.97
CA ARG A 72 43.09 8.19 4.78
C ARG A 72 42.01 9.24 4.97
N HIS A 73 42.24 10.48 4.53
CA HIS A 73 41.26 11.56 4.72
C HIS A 73 40.22 11.69 3.60
N SER A 74 40.48 11.14 2.40
CA SER A 74 39.51 11.23 1.30
C SER A 74 38.36 10.24 1.44
N SER A 75 38.62 9.01 1.89
CA SER A 75 37.56 7.99 2.02
C SER A 75 36.58 8.33 3.14
N HIS A 76 37.04 8.88 4.26
CA HIS A 76 36.15 9.24 5.37
C HIS A 76 35.32 10.49 5.05
N ASN A 77 35.88 11.48 4.36
CA ASN A 77 35.10 12.62 3.90
C ASN A 77 34.12 12.22 2.80
N GLN A 78 34.50 11.34 1.87
CA GLN A 78 33.61 10.88 0.79
C GLN A 78 32.49 9.97 1.31
N ARG A 79 32.75 9.16 2.35
CA ARG A 79 31.71 8.39 3.04
C ARG A 79 30.80 9.32 3.84
N ARG A 80 31.34 10.30 4.55
CA ARG A 80 30.56 11.28 5.32
C ARG A 80 29.75 12.20 4.42
N THR A 81 30.26 12.64 3.28
CA THR A 81 29.50 13.45 2.30
C THR A 81 28.50 12.61 1.53
N ARG A 82 28.78 11.32 1.29
CA ARG A 82 27.78 10.38 0.77
C ARG A 82 26.69 10.08 1.78
N ASP A 83 27.03 9.86 3.05
CA ASP A 83 26.08 9.65 4.14
C ASP A 83 25.26 10.93 4.35
N LEU A 84 25.87 12.12 4.30
CA LEU A 84 25.17 13.41 4.36
C LEU A 84 24.30 13.65 3.12
N ASN A 85 24.76 13.32 1.91
CA ASN A 85 23.94 13.43 0.70
C ASN A 85 22.84 12.36 0.63
N GLU A 86 23.05 11.16 1.17
CA GLU A 86 22.03 10.12 1.34
C GLU A 86 21.03 10.54 2.43
N GLU A 87 21.49 11.15 3.52
CA GLU A 87 20.66 11.76 4.57
C GLU A 87 19.88 12.97 4.05
N GLU A 88 20.47 13.82 3.20
CA GLU A 88 19.87 15.02 2.61
C GLU A 88 18.91 14.67 1.46
N ARG A 89 19.21 13.63 0.67
CA ARG A 89 18.26 13.03 -0.30
C ARG A 89 17.14 12.24 0.40
N ASP A 90 17.42 11.56 1.50
CA ASP A 90 16.39 11.01 2.41
C ASP A 90 15.61 12.15 3.12
N ALA A 91 16.17 13.37 3.18
CA ALA A 91 15.59 14.55 3.82
C ALA A 91 14.96 15.58 2.87
N TYR A 92 14.73 15.27 1.57
CA TYR A 92 13.55 15.83 0.87
C TYR A 92 12.28 15.12 1.37
N TYR A 93 12.18 14.99 2.69
CA TYR A 93 11.06 14.51 3.45
C TYR A 93 10.08 15.66 3.50
N ASP A 94 8.91 15.51 2.87
CA ASP A 94 7.74 16.34 3.16
C ASP A 94 7.19 15.96 4.56
N SER A 95 8.05 16.05 5.58
CA SER A 95 7.74 16.08 7.02
C SER A 95 6.59 17.04 7.30
N ARG A 96 6.53 18.09 6.47
CA ARG A 96 5.55 19.14 6.49
C ARG A 96 4.20 18.73 5.86
N ALA A 97 4.00 17.46 5.54
CA ALA A 97 2.73 16.90 5.08
C ALA A 97 1.90 16.24 6.16
N ALA A 98 2.56 15.63 7.13
CA ALA A 98 1.90 14.64 7.96
C ALA A 98 1.08 15.27 9.09
N THR A 99 1.30 16.54 9.45
CA THR A 99 0.59 17.14 10.57
C THR A 99 -0.76 17.72 10.17
N GLN A 100 -1.73 17.65 11.09
CA GLN A 100 -3.07 18.18 10.87
C GLN A 100 -3.09 19.71 10.61
N ARG A 101 -2.09 20.44 11.11
CA ARG A 101 -1.95 21.89 10.90
C ARG A 101 -1.52 22.18 9.47
N GLU A 102 -0.53 21.46 8.96
CA GLU A 102 -0.04 21.64 7.60
C GLU A 102 -1.03 21.15 6.56
N PHE A 103 -1.69 20.01 6.80
CA PHE A 103 -2.78 19.54 5.95
C PHE A 103 -3.88 20.59 5.77
N ARG A 104 -4.17 21.40 6.81
CA ARG A 104 -5.16 22.48 6.72
C ARG A 104 -4.67 23.69 5.91
N ARG A 105 -3.35 23.90 5.84
CA ARG A 105 -2.73 25.02 5.12
C ARG A 105 -2.47 24.73 3.64
N ARG A 106 -2.60 23.47 3.21
CA ARG A 106 -2.33 23.05 1.82
C ARG A 106 -3.43 23.50 0.87
N GLY A 107 -3.01 24.09 -0.25
CA GLY A 107 -3.89 24.45 -1.37
C GLY A 107 -4.12 23.31 -2.38
N SER A 108 -3.23 22.31 -2.43
CA SER A 108 -3.31 21.16 -3.35
C SER A 108 -3.06 19.83 -2.63
N THR A 109 -3.52 18.72 -3.24
CA THR A 109 -3.30 17.36 -2.72
C THR A 109 -1.93 16.84 -3.12
N LEU A 110 -1.35 15.92 -2.34
CA LEU A 110 -0.09 15.26 -2.71
C LEU A 110 -0.22 14.50 -4.03
N GLN A 111 -1.39 13.93 -4.29
CA GLN A 111 -1.66 13.22 -5.53
C GLN A 111 -1.60 14.16 -6.75
N SER A 112 -2.13 15.38 -6.62
CA SER A 112 -2.03 16.40 -7.68
C SER A 112 -0.58 16.85 -7.91
N TYR A 113 0.20 17.00 -6.83
CA TYR A 113 1.61 17.40 -6.91
C TYR A 113 2.44 16.34 -7.65
N TYR A 114 2.34 15.06 -7.29
CA TYR A 114 3.08 13.99 -7.99
C TYR A 114 2.60 13.74 -9.41
N HIS A 115 1.36 14.11 -9.74
CA HIS A 115 0.90 14.10 -11.13
C HIS A 115 1.55 15.20 -11.96
N GLN A 116 1.89 16.35 -11.36
CA GLN A 116 2.60 17.45 -12.02
C GLN A 116 4.11 17.20 -12.10
N HIS A 117 4.64 16.35 -11.22
CA HIS A 117 6.05 16.01 -11.11
C HIS A 117 6.30 14.50 -11.28
N PRO A 118 6.09 13.93 -12.48
CA PRO A 118 6.26 12.50 -12.73
C PRO A 118 7.71 12.01 -12.54
N GLU A 119 8.69 12.91 -12.58
CA GLU A 119 10.10 12.65 -12.32
C GLU A 119 10.39 12.28 -10.86
N LEU A 120 9.51 12.68 -9.94
CA LEU A 120 9.69 12.44 -8.50
C LEU A 120 9.03 11.12 -8.10
N LEU A 121 9.81 10.21 -7.50
CA LEU A 121 9.24 9.02 -6.84
C LEU A 121 8.32 9.46 -5.70
N PRO A 122 7.02 9.10 -5.71
CA PRO A 122 6.11 9.51 -4.65
C PRO A 122 6.54 8.97 -3.30
N GLN A 123 6.80 9.89 -2.38
CA GLN A 123 7.25 9.55 -1.04
C GLN A 123 6.05 9.18 -0.17
N LEU A 124 6.27 8.26 0.76
CA LEU A 124 5.28 7.93 1.78
C LEU A 124 5.52 8.91 2.95
N PRO A 125 4.59 9.82 3.26
CA PRO A 125 4.78 10.89 4.25
C PRO A 125 4.68 10.36 5.69
N PHE A 126 5.30 9.21 5.95
CA PHE A 126 5.28 8.51 7.20
C PHE A 126 6.52 7.62 7.32
N THR A 127 7.47 8.04 8.15
CA THR A 127 8.70 7.28 8.40
C THR A 127 8.76 6.79 9.85
N PHE A 128 8.82 5.48 10.02
CA PHE A 128 9.00 4.81 11.32
C PHE A 128 10.46 4.85 11.82
N ARG A 129 11.39 5.44 11.04
CA ARG A 129 12.84 5.28 11.21
C ARG A 129 13.39 5.94 12.48
N HIS A 130 12.76 6.99 13.02
CA HIS A 130 13.36 7.81 14.08
C HIS A 130 12.46 7.98 15.33
N GLY A 131 13.02 7.69 16.51
CA GLY A 131 12.51 8.14 17.82
C GLY A 131 11.72 7.13 18.68
N PHE A 132 11.36 7.57 19.89
CA PHE A 132 10.61 6.82 20.93
C PHE A 132 9.26 6.26 20.47
N LYS A 133 8.68 6.83 19.40
CA LYS A 133 7.40 6.41 18.81
C LYS A 133 7.42 4.99 18.27
N ARG A 134 8.55 4.50 17.75
CA ARG A 134 8.67 3.11 17.23
C ARG A 134 8.55 2.08 18.35
N TRP A 135 9.19 2.36 19.49
CA TRP A 135 9.16 1.51 20.67
C TRP A 135 7.78 1.53 21.32
N LYS A 136 7.11 2.69 21.34
CA LYS A 136 5.74 2.79 21.81
C LYS A 136 4.77 1.96 20.96
N LEU A 137 4.87 2.02 19.62
CA LEU A 137 4.01 1.22 18.75
C LEU A 137 4.35 -0.27 18.82
N ALA A 138 5.63 -0.63 18.81
CA ALA A 138 6.07 -2.01 18.95
C ALA A 138 5.61 -2.61 20.30
N GLY A 139 5.73 -1.86 21.39
CA GLY A 139 5.23 -2.25 22.70
C GLY A 139 3.71 -2.42 22.72
N TYR A 140 2.98 -1.56 22.00
CA TYR A 140 1.52 -1.67 21.90
C TYR A 140 1.07 -2.89 21.09
N ILE A 141 1.69 -3.15 19.93
CA ILE A 141 1.45 -4.36 19.14
C ILE A 141 1.82 -5.60 19.94
N SER A 142 2.94 -5.57 20.66
CA SER A 142 3.36 -6.67 21.54
C SER A 142 2.35 -6.91 22.66
N LEU A 143 1.80 -5.85 23.26
CA LEU A 143 0.75 -5.96 24.27
C LEU A 143 -0.53 -6.59 23.70
N MET A 144 -0.92 -6.22 22.48
CA MET A 144 -2.07 -6.83 21.80
C MET A 144 -1.87 -8.31 21.52
N VAL A 145 -0.69 -8.70 21.03
CA VAL A 145 -0.37 -10.12 20.78
C VAL A 145 -0.31 -10.90 22.09
N PHE A 146 0.28 -10.31 23.14
CA PHE A 146 0.33 -10.90 24.46
C PHE A 146 -1.06 -11.12 25.05
N ASP A 147 -1.92 -10.09 25.01
CA ASP A 147 -3.31 -10.17 25.47
C ASP A 147 -4.14 -11.17 24.66
N ALA A 148 -3.97 -11.17 23.33
CA ALA A 148 -4.78 -12.01 22.47
C ALA A 148 -4.36 -13.49 22.51
N CYS A 149 -3.08 -13.82 22.75
CA CYS A 149 -2.58 -15.20 22.68
C CYS A 149 -2.12 -15.74 24.04
N VAL A 150 -1.29 -15.00 24.77
CA VAL A 150 -0.61 -15.51 25.97
C VAL A 150 -1.57 -15.54 27.15
N VAL A 151 -2.34 -14.46 27.36
CA VAL A 151 -3.24 -14.35 28.51
C VAL A 151 -4.28 -15.48 28.57
N PRO A 152 -5.01 -15.84 27.48
CA PRO A 152 -5.97 -16.95 27.52
C PRO A 152 -5.33 -18.30 27.88
N ILE A 153 -4.18 -18.60 27.27
CA ILE A 153 -3.45 -19.85 27.53
C ILE A 153 -2.99 -19.88 28.99
N LEU A 154 -2.32 -18.82 29.45
CA LEU A 154 -1.72 -18.76 30.78
C LEU A 154 -2.79 -18.79 31.88
N LEU A 155 -3.89 -18.05 31.71
CA LEU A 155 -5.03 -18.09 32.65
C LEU A 155 -5.70 -19.46 32.67
N TYR A 156 -5.92 -20.08 31.50
CA TYR A 156 -6.52 -21.41 31.45
C TYR A 156 -5.69 -22.45 32.22
N TYR A 157 -4.38 -22.54 31.96
CA TYR A 157 -3.53 -23.53 32.62
C TYR A 157 -3.33 -23.22 34.11
N SER A 158 -3.11 -21.96 34.48
CA SER A 158 -2.89 -21.56 35.88
C SER A 158 -4.13 -21.77 36.75
N MET A 159 -5.31 -21.36 36.29
CA MET A 159 -6.55 -21.48 37.06
C MET A 159 -7.06 -22.91 37.12
N THR A 160 -6.96 -23.66 36.01
CA THR A 160 -7.47 -25.05 35.94
C THR A 160 -6.57 -26.01 36.72
N TYR A 161 -5.25 -25.95 36.52
CA TYR A 161 -4.31 -26.92 37.11
C TYR A 161 -3.62 -26.42 38.38
N GLY A 162 -3.37 -25.12 38.49
CA GLY A 162 -2.77 -24.53 39.69
C GLY A 162 -3.80 -24.17 40.76
N GLY A 163 -4.98 -23.70 40.35
CA GLY A 163 -6.04 -23.25 41.25
C GLY A 163 -7.16 -24.24 41.52
N ASN A 164 -7.23 -25.37 40.79
CA ASN A 164 -8.37 -26.30 40.80
C ASN A 164 -9.74 -25.61 40.62
N ILE A 165 -9.76 -24.53 39.85
CA ILE A 165 -10.97 -23.72 39.62
C ILE A 165 -11.85 -24.38 38.57
N GLN A 166 -13.16 -24.33 38.77
CA GLN A 166 -14.13 -24.84 37.81
C GLN A 166 -14.00 -24.15 36.44
N GLY A 167 -14.17 -24.92 35.36
CA GLY A 167 -13.92 -24.44 34.00
C GLY A 167 -14.74 -23.21 33.61
N TYR A 168 -16.02 -23.14 34.00
CA TYR A 168 -16.87 -22.00 33.65
C TYR A 168 -16.40 -20.68 34.29
N ILE A 169 -15.87 -20.72 35.53
CA ILE A 169 -15.31 -19.54 36.19
C ILE A 169 -14.04 -19.11 35.46
N THR A 170 -13.15 -20.06 35.15
CA THR A 170 -11.92 -19.80 34.39
C THR A 170 -12.22 -19.13 33.05
N PHE A 171 -13.17 -19.64 32.29
CA PHE A 171 -13.51 -19.07 30.99
C PHE A 171 -14.33 -17.79 31.04
N ALA A 172 -15.11 -17.56 32.10
CA ALA A 172 -15.73 -16.26 32.34
C ALA A 172 -14.66 -15.17 32.57
N VAL A 173 -13.62 -15.47 33.37
CA VAL A 173 -12.50 -14.56 33.61
C VAL A 173 -11.70 -14.30 32.33
N ILE A 174 -11.35 -15.37 31.58
CA ILE A 174 -10.66 -15.23 30.29
C ILE A 174 -11.46 -14.35 29.33
N THR A 175 -12.77 -14.60 29.20
CA THR A 175 -13.65 -13.85 28.30
C THR A 175 -13.77 -12.37 28.70
N ALA A 176 -13.77 -12.06 29.99
CA ALA A 176 -13.87 -10.69 30.49
C ALA A 176 -12.59 -9.87 30.27
N ILE A 177 -11.42 -10.50 30.35
CA ILE A 177 -10.12 -9.82 30.19
C ILE A 177 -9.72 -9.72 28.72
N TRP A 178 -10.04 -10.75 27.94
CA TRP A 178 -9.58 -10.88 26.56
C TRP A 178 -10.01 -9.70 25.67
N GLY A 179 -9.05 -9.17 24.91
CA GLY A 179 -9.30 -8.18 23.87
C GLY A 179 -9.27 -6.74 24.38
N GLY A 180 -8.94 -6.49 25.64
CA GLY A 180 -8.93 -5.15 26.24
C GLY A 180 -8.18 -4.10 25.40
N PRO A 181 -6.88 -4.29 25.10
CA PRO A 181 -6.12 -3.37 24.24
C PRO A 181 -6.75 -3.20 22.84
N THR A 182 -7.27 -4.27 22.25
CA THR A 182 -7.89 -4.28 20.92
C THR A 182 -9.21 -3.49 20.91
N TYR A 183 -10.05 -3.63 21.93
CA TYR A 183 -11.30 -2.86 22.05
C TYR A 183 -11.02 -1.37 22.23
N VAL A 184 -10.00 -1.00 23.00
CA VAL A 184 -9.58 0.40 23.15
C VAL A 184 -9.11 0.97 21.80
N GLU A 185 -8.30 0.21 21.04
CA GLU A 185 -7.87 0.66 19.72
C GLU A 185 -9.04 0.85 18.77
N PHE A 186 -9.94 -0.13 18.74
CA PHE A 186 -11.14 -0.12 17.92
C PHE A 186 -12.04 1.08 18.27
N ALA A 187 -12.23 1.38 19.57
CA ALA A 187 -12.99 2.54 20.01
C ALA A 187 -12.34 3.86 19.59
N VAL A 188 -11.02 4.02 19.80
CA VAL A 188 -10.27 5.21 19.39
C VAL A 188 -10.34 5.40 17.87
N ARG A 189 -10.17 4.33 17.10
CA ARG A 189 -10.28 4.30 15.64
C ARG A 189 -11.67 4.72 15.19
N SER A 190 -12.71 4.14 15.78
CA SER A 190 -14.11 4.46 15.49
C SER A 190 -14.41 5.94 15.78
N ILE A 191 -13.96 6.48 16.91
CA ILE A 191 -14.11 7.90 17.25
C ILE A 191 -13.40 8.81 16.23
N ARG A 192 -12.20 8.44 15.77
CA ARG A 192 -11.46 9.21 14.74
C ARG A 192 -12.21 9.27 13.41
N LEU A 193 -12.91 8.20 13.03
CA LEU A 193 -13.67 8.09 11.78
C LEU A 193 -15.06 8.73 11.86
N ILE A 194 -15.72 8.69 13.02
CA ILE A 194 -17.05 9.30 13.24
C ILE A 194 -16.97 10.83 13.23
N LYS A 195 -15.88 11.40 13.75
CA LYS A 195 -15.69 12.86 13.85
C LYS A 195 -15.89 13.55 12.50
N LYS A 196 -16.47 14.76 12.50
CA LYS A 196 -16.67 15.57 11.28
C LYS A 196 -15.34 15.92 10.57
N LYS A 197 -14.23 15.94 11.31
CA LYS A 197 -12.90 16.28 10.78
C LYS A 197 -12.48 15.29 9.68
N ARG A 198 -12.02 15.83 8.57
CA ARG A 198 -11.69 15.11 7.34
C ARG A 198 -10.39 14.30 7.42
N PHE A 199 -9.49 14.61 8.35
CA PHE A 199 -8.09 14.17 8.34
C PHE A 199 -7.86 12.65 8.30
N PHE A 200 -8.67 11.85 9.00
CA PHE A 200 -8.48 10.39 9.07
C PHE A 200 -9.35 9.59 8.09
N LYS A 201 -10.26 10.26 7.38
CA LYS A 201 -11.26 9.60 6.55
C LYS A 201 -10.68 9.16 5.20
N PRO A 202 -11.27 8.13 4.57
CA PRO A 202 -10.91 7.74 3.22
C PRO A 202 -11.06 8.84 2.16
N LEU A 203 -10.31 8.75 1.06
CA LEU A 203 -10.23 9.80 0.04
C LEU A 203 -11.55 9.97 -0.74
N GLY A 204 -12.16 11.15 -0.69
CA GLY A 204 -13.47 11.39 -1.30
C GLY A 204 -14.67 11.08 -0.39
N ALA A 205 -14.44 10.61 0.85
CA ALA A 205 -15.50 10.48 1.85
C ALA A 205 -15.61 11.75 2.70
N ASN A 206 -16.79 12.40 2.65
CA ASN A 206 -17.09 13.61 3.42
C ASN A 206 -18.21 13.43 4.46
N GLN A 207 -18.89 12.29 4.45
CA GLN A 207 -20.02 12.01 5.34
C GLN A 207 -19.58 11.79 6.79
N LYS A 208 -20.48 12.05 7.75
CA LYS A 208 -20.39 11.51 9.11
C LYS A 208 -20.64 10.00 8.95
N TRP A 209 -19.84 9.10 9.55
CA TRP A 209 -19.90 7.64 9.35
C TRP A 209 -19.20 7.06 8.10
N ALA A 210 -18.04 7.60 7.73
CA ALA A 210 -17.20 7.00 6.69
C ALA A 210 -16.21 6.00 7.30
N PHE A 211 -16.70 4.81 7.70
CA PHE A 211 -15.83 3.72 8.11
C PHE A 211 -15.06 3.15 6.92
N ASP A 212 -13.82 2.78 7.16
CA ASP A 212 -12.96 2.15 6.18
C ASP A 212 -13.00 0.61 6.31
N ILE A 213 -12.44 -0.10 5.33
CA ILE A 213 -12.59 -1.56 5.24
C ILE A 213 -11.94 -2.25 6.43
N THR A 214 -10.81 -1.74 6.92
CA THR A 214 -10.14 -2.31 8.10
C THR A 214 -11.01 -2.19 9.34
N ASN A 215 -11.78 -1.10 9.50
CA ASN A 215 -12.73 -0.99 10.61
C ASN A 215 -13.84 -2.05 10.51
N TRP A 216 -14.35 -2.33 9.31
CA TRP A 216 -15.34 -3.39 9.11
C TRP A 216 -14.77 -4.79 9.35
N ILE A 217 -13.53 -5.05 8.95
CA ILE A 217 -12.80 -6.29 9.26
C ILE A 217 -12.64 -6.45 10.78
N LEU A 218 -12.32 -5.38 11.50
CA LEU A 218 -12.24 -5.40 12.96
C LEU A 218 -13.60 -5.66 13.61
N VAL A 219 -14.68 -5.03 13.14
CA VAL A 219 -16.05 -5.31 13.61
C VAL A 219 -16.38 -6.79 13.43
N LEU A 220 -16.14 -7.33 12.24
CA LEU A 220 -16.38 -8.74 11.93
C LEU A 220 -15.57 -9.65 12.85
N THR A 221 -14.27 -9.38 13.00
CA THR A 221 -13.36 -10.18 13.82
C THR A 221 -13.77 -10.16 15.29
N ILE A 222 -14.04 -8.97 15.84
CA ILE A 222 -14.50 -8.81 17.23
C ILE A 222 -15.83 -9.55 17.41
N ALA A 223 -16.81 -9.33 16.54
CA ALA A 223 -18.11 -9.99 16.66
C ALA A 223 -17.98 -11.52 16.67
N VAL A 224 -17.27 -12.10 15.69
CA VAL A 224 -17.09 -13.56 15.59
C VAL A 224 -16.36 -14.11 16.81
N VAL A 225 -15.24 -13.52 17.22
CA VAL A 225 -14.45 -14.04 18.33
C VAL A 225 -15.20 -13.89 19.65
N THR A 226 -15.81 -12.73 19.91
CA THR A 226 -16.62 -12.53 21.11
C THR A 226 -17.80 -13.50 21.17
N THR A 227 -18.48 -13.76 20.04
CA THR A 227 -19.53 -14.78 19.98
C THR A 227 -18.99 -16.17 20.33
N LEU A 228 -17.84 -16.58 19.79
CA LEU A 228 -17.23 -17.87 20.12
C LEU A 228 -16.86 -17.99 21.60
N LEU A 229 -16.32 -16.92 22.18
CA LEU A 229 -15.98 -16.89 23.61
C LEU A 229 -17.23 -16.99 24.49
N ILE A 230 -18.26 -16.20 24.20
CA ILE A 230 -19.52 -16.21 24.96
C ILE A 230 -20.20 -17.58 24.84
N VAL A 231 -20.41 -18.08 23.62
CA VAL A 231 -21.09 -19.37 23.39
C VAL A 231 -20.29 -20.53 24.00
N GLY A 232 -18.96 -20.46 23.94
CA GLY A 232 -18.10 -21.48 24.51
C GLY A 232 -18.07 -21.49 26.04
N ALA A 233 -18.18 -20.31 26.67
CA ALA A 233 -18.09 -20.11 28.11
C ALA A 233 -19.45 -20.12 28.83
N ALA A 234 -20.57 -19.90 28.14
CA ALA A 234 -21.91 -19.80 28.74
C ALA A 234 -22.39 -21.10 29.44
N PRO A 235 -22.17 -22.32 28.91
CA PRO A 235 -22.62 -23.53 29.57
C PRO A 235 -21.77 -23.87 30.80
N HIS A 236 -22.38 -24.44 31.83
CA HIS A 236 -21.66 -24.95 33.01
C HIS A 236 -20.62 -26.02 32.64
N ILE A 237 -20.90 -26.82 31.61
CA ILE A 237 -19.93 -27.70 30.96
C ILE A 237 -19.35 -26.97 29.74
N VAL A 238 -18.22 -26.31 29.94
CA VAL A 238 -17.62 -25.44 28.93
C VAL A 238 -17.29 -26.18 27.63
N PHE A 239 -17.59 -25.54 26.49
CA PHE A 239 -17.31 -26.08 25.18
C PHE A 239 -15.88 -25.73 24.75
N LEU A 240 -14.92 -26.49 25.30
CA LEU A 240 -13.50 -26.21 25.13
C LEU A 240 -13.04 -26.17 23.66
N ARG A 241 -13.67 -26.96 22.78
CA ARG A 241 -13.41 -26.93 21.34
C ARG A 241 -13.87 -25.61 20.71
N VAL A 242 -15.03 -25.08 21.10
CA VAL A 242 -15.50 -23.76 20.65
C VAL A 242 -14.54 -22.67 21.14
N LEU A 243 -14.09 -22.75 22.38
CA LEU A 243 -13.13 -21.82 22.99
C LEU A 243 -11.72 -21.87 22.40
N SER A 244 -11.42 -22.86 21.56
CA SER A 244 -10.18 -22.97 20.80
C SER A 244 -10.26 -22.41 19.37
N MET A 245 -11.47 -22.07 18.90
CA MET A 245 -11.69 -21.46 17.59
C MET A 245 -11.40 -19.95 17.46
N PRO A 246 -11.24 -19.14 18.53
CA PRO A 246 -10.88 -17.73 18.38
C PRO A 246 -9.65 -17.45 17.52
N GLY A 247 -8.54 -18.16 17.72
CA GLY A 247 -7.32 -17.99 16.92
C GLY A 247 -7.55 -18.23 15.42
N PRO A 248 -8.11 -19.37 15.00
CA PRO A 248 -8.47 -19.63 13.61
C PRO A 248 -9.52 -18.66 13.07
N ALA A 249 -10.49 -18.25 13.89
CA ALA A 249 -11.50 -17.27 13.51
C ALA A 249 -10.91 -15.90 13.18
N ILE A 250 -9.89 -15.45 13.93
CA ILE A 250 -9.13 -14.23 13.61
C ILE A 250 -8.51 -14.35 12.22
N LEU A 251 -7.87 -15.48 11.91
CA LEU A 251 -7.30 -15.71 10.58
C LEU A 251 -8.37 -15.67 9.48
N TYR A 252 -9.52 -16.34 9.64
CA TYR A 252 -10.60 -16.26 8.66
C TYR A 252 -11.12 -14.83 8.46
N CYS A 253 -11.37 -14.11 9.56
CA CYS A 253 -11.98 -12.78 9.50
C CYS A 253 -11.04 -11.73 8.93
N ILE A 254 -9.73 -11.89 9.06
CA ILE A 254 -8.73 -10.98 8.47
C ILE A 254 -8.36 -11.43 7.05
N ALA A 255 -7.97 -12.69 6.88
CA ALA A 255 -7.46 -13.19 5.61
C ALA A 255 -8.55 -13.37 4.55
N GLY A 256 -9.77 -13.73 4.95
CA GLY A 256 -10.91 -13.90 4.03
C GLY A 256 -11.24 -12.62 3.26
N PRO A 257 -11.47 -11.49 3.93
CA PRO A 257 -11.67 -10.20 3.25
C PRO A 257 -10.46 -9.76 2.41
N ILE A 258 -9.23 -9.96 2.89
CA ILE A 258 -8.02 -9.64 2.11
C ILE A 258 -7.95 -10.49 0.84
N PHE A 259 -8.21 -11.79 0.95
CA PHE A 259 -8.28 -12.72 -0.18
C PHE A 259 -9.33 -12.28 -1.18
N LEU A 260 -10.55 -11.98 -0.72
CA LEU A 260 -11.67 -11.59 -1.57
C LEU A 260 -11.37 -10.29 -2.33
N MET A 261 -10.83 -9.27 -1.66
CA MET A 261 -10.41 -8.02 -2.33
C MET A 261 -9.29 -8.27 -3.33
N SER A 262 -8.34 -9.14 -3.01
CA SER A 262 -7.24 -9.50 -3.93
C SER A 262 -7.74 -10.26 -5.15
N LEU A 263 -8.74 -11.12 -4.98
CA LEU A 263 -9.42 -11.82 -6.06
C LEU A 263 -10.18 -10.82 -6.95
N TYR A 264 -10.95 -9.90 -6.37
CA TYR A 264 -11.61 -8.82 -7.12
C TYR A 264 -10.61 -7.99 -7.94
N SER A 265 -9.47 -7.66 -7.34
CA SER A 265 -8.40 -6.91 -8.00
C SER A 265 -7.78 -7.70 -9.17
N ALA A 266 -7.51 -8.99 -8.97
CA ALA A 266 -6.94 -9.86 -10.00
C ALA A 266 -7.90 -10.11 -11.17
N CYS A 267 -9.20 -10.25 -10.89
CA CYS A 267 -10.24 -10.34 -11.92
C CYS A 267 -10.54 -9.00 -12.62
N GLY A 268 -9.95 -7.89 -12.12
CA GLY A 268 -10.16 -6.56 -12.68
C GLY A 268 -11.59 -6.02 -12.47
N TRP A 269 -12.31 -6.56 -11.48
CA TRP A 269 -13.68 -6.17 -11.19
C TRP A 269 -13.75 -4.77 -10.58
N LYS A 270 -14.84 -4.07 -10.89
CA LYS A 270 -15.13 -2.73 -10.37
C LYS A 270 -15.72 -2.85 -8.96
N ALA A 271 -15.40 -1.89 -8.10
CA ALA A 271 -15.89 -1.84 -6.73
C ALA A 271 -17.42 -1.63 -6.71
N PRO A 272 -18.22 -2.59 -6.19
CA PRO A 272 -19.68 -2.50 -6.20
C PRO A 272 -20.20 -1.40 -5.26
N PHE A 273 -19.44 -1.12 -4.20
CA PHE A 273 -19.61 -0.03 -3.27
C PHE A 273 -18.23 0.56 -2.96
N ARG A 274 -18.18 1.62 -2.16
CA ARG A 274 -16.94 2.28 -1.79
C ARG A 274 -16.11 1.40 -0.85
N ILE A 275 -14.88 1.08 -1.23
CA ILE A 275 -13.94 0.30 -0.41
C ILE A 275 -12.81 1.23 0.02
N SER A 276 -12.83 1.64 1.29
CA SER A 276 -11.90 2.64 1.82
C SER A 276 -11.75 3.85 0.87
N SER A 277 -10.57 4.11 0.33
CA SER A 277 -10.34 5.24 -0.60
C SER A 277 -10.78 4.98 -2.03
N THR A 278 -11.06 3.75 -2.43
CA THR A 278 -11.57 3.40 -3.77
C THR A 278 -13.06 3.73 -3.87
N ALA A 279 -13.43 4.56 -4.84
CA ALA A 279 -14.81 4.93 -5.08
C ALA A 279 -15.61 3.80 -5.76
N LYS A 280 -16.94 3.89 -5.67
CA LYS A 280 -17.82 2.95 -6.38
C LYS A 280 -17.56 3.04 -7.89
N GLY A 281 -17.39 1.90 -8.55
CA GLY A 281 -17.13 1.82 -9.99
C GLY A 281 -15.64 1.88 -10.39
N GLU A 282 -14.74 2.19 -9.46
CA GLU A 282 -13.29 2.14 -9.71
C GLU A 282 -12.76 0.70 -9.59
N LYS A 283 -11.55 0.47 -10.14
CA LYS A 283 -10.92 -0.85 -10.09
C LYS A 283 -10.45 -1.16 -8.67
N VAL A 284 -10.79 -2.34 -8.15
CA VAL A 284 -10.41 -2.74 -6.79
C VAL A 284 -8.89 -2.95 -6.69
N HIS A 285 -8.29 -2.47 -5.61
CA HIS A 285 -6.88 -2.70 -5.30
C HIS A 285 -6.69 -4.01 -4.51
N PRO A 286 -5.47 -4.60 -4.51
CA PRO A 286 -5.20 -5.80 -3.73
C PRO A 286 -5.44 -5.58 -2.22
N GLY A 287 -5.84 -6.61 -1.49
CA GLY A 287 -6.34 -6.46 -0.11
C GLY A 287 -5.39 -5.74 0.85
N ILE A 288 -4.07 -6.00 0.76
CA ILE A 288 -3.07 -5.36 1.63
C ILE A 288 -2.95 -3.86 1.36
N PHE A 289 -3.28 -3.40 0.16
CA PHE A 289 -3.33 -1.96 -0.14
C PHE A 289 -4.23 -1.23 0.86
N TYR A 290 -5.43 -1.75 1.08
CA TYR A 290 -6.41 -1.14 1.97
C TYR A 290 -6.03 -1.28 3.44
N ILE A 291 -5.50 -2.44 3.86
CA ILE A 291 -5.07 -2.66 5.24
C ILE A 291 -3.97 -1.67 5.64
N VAL A 292 -2.95 -1.52 4.81
CA VAL A 292 -1.83 -0.59 5.10
C VAL A 292 -2.31 0.85 5.06
N GLU A 293 -3.07 1.22 4.04
CA GLU A 293 -3.69 2.55 3.93
C GLU A 293 -4.42 2.93 5.23
N ASP A 294 -5.31 2.07 5.67
CA ASP A 294 -6.22 2.32 6.78
C ASP A 294 -5.54 2.28 8.15
N ILE A 295 -4.60 1.36 8.38
CA ILE A 295 -3.86 1.26 9.65
C ILE A 295 -2.93 2.47 9.79
N VAL A 296 -2.17 2.81 8.75
CA VAL A 296 -1.20 3.90 8.85
C VAL A 296 -1.91 5.24 8.91
N ALA A 297 -2.97 5.44 8.12
CA ALA A 297 -3.74 6.67 8.16
C ALA A 297 -4.35 6.91 9.54
N VAL A 298 -4.98 5.89 10.15
CA VAL A 298 -5.77 6.08 11.37
C VAL A 298 -4.98 5.75 12.63
N ASN A 299 -4.39 4.55 12.75
CA ASN A 299 -3.74 4.09 13.99
C ASN A 299 -2.40 4.80 14.18
N ALA A 300 -1.59 4.85 13.11
CA ALA A 300 -0.27 5.47 13.13
C ALA A 300 -0.31 7.01 12.99
N GLY A 301 -1.49 7.55 12.65
CA GLY A 301 -1.74 8.99 12.64
C GLY A 301 -1.36 9.70 11.33
N GLY A 302 -1.08 8.97 10.24
CA GLY A 302 -0.67 9.54 8.96
C GLY A 302 -1.76 10.32 8.21
N GLY A 303 -3.04 10.08 8.52
CA GLY A 303 -4.18 10.78 7.93
C GLY A 303 -4.27 10.68 6.40
N ARG A 304 -4.97 11.65 5.79
CA ARG A 304 -5.09 11.80 4.33
C ARG A 304 -3.77 12.00 3.61
N PRO A 305 -2.78 12.76 4.11
CA PRO A 305 -1.49 12.88 3.45
C PRO A 305 -0.88 11.51 3.14
N PHE A 306 -0.94 10.58 4.10
CA PHE A 306 -0.50 9.20 3.86
C PHE A 306 -1.32 8.50 2.78
N ARG A 307 -2.66 8.60 2.82
CA ARG A 307 -3.53 7.99 1.80
C ARG A 307 -3.24 8.52 0.39
N GLU A 308 -3.03 9.83 0.26
CA GLU A 308 -2.70 10.49 -1.00
C GLU A 308 -1.34 10.03 -1.55
N GLY A 309 -0.30 10.02 -0.70
CA GLY A 309 1.03 9.53 -1.09
C GLY A 309 1.05 8.03 -1.40
N TRP A 310 0.29 7.23 -0.64
CA TRP A 310 0.13 5.79 -0.88
C TRP A 310 -0.54 5.50 -2.22
N ALA A 311 -1.62 6.22 -2.55
CA ALA A 311 -2.29 6.12 -3.83
C ALA A 311 -1.40 6.62 -4.99
N ALA A 312 -0.70 7.75 -4.81
CA ALA A 312 0.21 8.29 -5.82
C ALA A 312 1.35 7.30 -6.15
N ARG A 313 1.99 6.73 -5.12
CA ARG A 313 3.06 5.73 -5.31
C ARG A 313 2.56 4.47 -5.99
N TYR A 314 1.37 3.99 -5.60
CA TYR A 314 0.76 2.83 -6.25
C TYR A 314 0.44 3.10 -7.71
N ASN A 315 -0.01 4.30 -8.07
CA ASN A 315 -0.31 4.63 -9.46
C ASN A 315 0.97 4.82 -10.30
N ALA A 316 2.02 5.39 -9.72
CA ALA A 316 3.29 5.62 -10.41
C ALA A 316 4.07 4.30 -10.61
N SER A 317 4.30 3.53 -9.55
CA SER A 317 5.33 2.49 -9.55
C SER A 317 4.81 1.09 -9.88
N PRO A 318 5.23 0.47 -11.01
CA PRO A 318 4.86 -0.91 -11.31
C PRO A 318 5.49 -1.91 -10.32
N VAL A 319 6.72 -1.65 -9.85
CA VAL A 319 7.41 -2.47 -8.85
C VAL A 319 6.62 -2.49 -7.54
N PHE A 320 6.15 -1.33 -7.11
CA PHE A 320 5.33 -1.20 -5.90
C PHE A 320 3.98 -1.90 -6.03
N ARG A 321 3.29 -1.73 -7.16
CA ARG A 321 2.02 -2.45 -7.43
C ARG A 321 2.20 -3.96 -7.36
N LYS A 322 3.26 -4.47 -7.99
CA LYS A 322 3.61 -5.90 -7.95
C LYS A 322 3.85 -6.34 -6.50
N MET A 323 4.65 -5.60 -5.74
CA MET A 323 4.91 -5.89 -4.33
C MET A 323 3.61 -6.00 -3.52
N ILE A 324 2.71 -5.03 -3.63
CA ILE A 324 1.44 -5.03 -2.88
C ILE A 324 0.54 -6.21 -3.25
N ARG A 325 0.48 -6.55 -4.55
CA ARG A 325 -0.25 -7.74 -5.03
C ARG A 325 0.35 -9.01 -4.45
N ASP A 326 1.67 -9.17 -4.54
CA ASP A 326 2.37 -10.37 -4.09
C ASP A 326 2.25 -10.53 -2.56
N GLN A 327 2.35 -9.44 -1.79
CA GLN A 327 2.06 -9.43 -0.34
C GLN A 327 0.61 -9.82 -0.03
N SER A 328 -0.35 -9.38 -0.83
CA SER A 328 -1.76 -9.70 -0.60
C SER A 328 -2.04 -11.19 -0.72
N TRP A 329 -1.45 -11.87 -1.70
CA TRP A 329 -1.55 -13.32 -1.82
C TRP A 329 -0.75 -14.05 -0.74
N PHE A 330 0.46 -13.58 -0.44
CA PHE A 330 1.34 -14.17 0.56
C PHE A 330 0.74 -14.19 1.96
N TRP A 331 -0.02 -13.16 2.33
CA TRP A 331 -0.70 -13.11 3.63
C TRP A 331 -2.04 -13.83 3.64
N SER A 332 -2.83 -13.74 2.57
CA SER A 332 -4.21 -14.23 2.60
C SER A 332 -4.33 -15.74 2.39
N ILE A 333 -3.64 -16.32 1.39
CA ILE A 333 -3.79 -17.75 1.07
C ILE A 333 -3.26 -18.63 2.21
N PRO A 334 -2.01 -18.46 2.70
CA PRO A 334 -1.51 -19.33 3.76
C PRO A 334 -2.24 -19.13 5.09
N ALA A 335 -2.72 -17.91 5.39
CA ALA A 335 -3.56 -17.68 6.57
C ALA A 335 -4.84 -18.51 6.53
N LEU A 336 -5.52 -18.56 5.36
CA LEU A 336 -6.72 -19.37 5.19
C LEU A 336 -6.41 -20.87 5.30
N VAL A 337 -5.29 -21.33 4.71
CA VAL A 337 -4.86 -22.74 4.82
C VAL A 337 -4.59 -23.12 6.28
N VAL A 338 -3.89 -22.26 7.03
CA VAL A 338 -3.62 -22.48 8.47
C VAL A 338 -4.91 -22.42 9.28
N ALA A 339 -5.82 -21.48 8.98
CA ALA A 339 -7.12 -21.42 9.62
C ALA A 339 -7.90 -22.72 9.43
N VAL A 340 -7.96 -23.25 8.20
CA VAL A 340 -8.59 -24.54 7.88
C VAL A 340 -7.92 -25.68 8.61
N GLY A 341 -6.59 -25.77 8.59
CA GLY A 341 -5.83 -26.80 9.29
C GLY A 341 -6.11 -26.80 10.79
N CYS A 342 -6.10 -25.62 11.43
CA CYS A 342 -6.43 -25.48 12.84
C CYS A 342 -7.90 -25.84 13.12
N THR A 343 -8.85 -25.40 12.30
CA THR A 343 -10.28 -25.76 12.45
C THR A 343 -10.48 -27.27 12.36
N VAL A 344 -9.84 -27.93 11.39
CA VAL A 344 -9.91 -29.40 11.25
C VAL A 344 -9.32 -30.07 12.49
N ALA A 345 -8.13 -29.66 12.94
CA ALA A 345 -7.50 -30.19 14.15
C ALA A 345 -8.40 -30.02 15.40
N VAL A 346 -9.11 -28.89 15.50
CA VAL A 346 -10.05 -28.63 16.59
C VAL A 346 -11.30 -29.50 16.51
N CYS A 347 -11.80 -29.80 15.31
CA CYS A 347 -13.00 -30.62 15.11
C CYS A 347 -12.74 -32.13 15.24
N ILE A 348 -11.49 -32.59 15.12
CA ILE A 348 -11.15 -34.02 15.26
C ILE A 348 -11.33 -34.48 16.72
N HIS A 349 -12.34 -35.33 16.94
CA HIS A 349 -12.74 -35.84 18.26
C HIS A 349 -11.65 -36.60 19.05
N PRO A 350 -10.77 -37.40 18.41
CA PRO A 350 -9.68 -38.09 19.09
C PRO A 350 -8.66 -37.20 19.82
N VAL A 351 -8.51 -35.92 19.44
CA VAL A 351 -7.50 -35.06 20.06
C VAL A 351 -7.98 -34.57 21.44
N PRO A 352 -7.16 -34.67 22.50
CA PRO A 352 -7.52 -34.17 23.82
C PRO A 352 -7.87 -32.68 23.80
N LYS A 353 -8.99 -32.32 24.43
CA LYS A 353 -9.54 -30.95 24.37
C LYS A 353 -8.57 -29.88 24.89
N VAL A 354 -7.74 -30.24 25.87
CA VAL A 354 -6.71 -29.37 26.48
C VAL A 354 -5.62 -29.01 25.46
N VAL A 355 -5.15 -30.00 24.70
CA VAL A 355 -4.15 -29.82 23.65
C VAL A 355 -4.73 -28.96 22.53
N VAL A 356 -5.95 -29.27 22.11
CA VAL A 356 -6.67 -28.50 21.08
C VAL A 356 -6.81 -27.03 21.49
N TYR A 357 -7.10 -26.74 22.76
CA TYR A 357 -7.19 -25.38 23.26
C TYR A 357 -5.87 -24.60 23.08
N ALA A 358 -4.75 -25.16 23.53
CA ALA A 358 -3.45 -24.52 23.38
C ALA A 358 -3.04 -24.36 21.90
N VAL A 359 -3.25 -25.39 21.08
CA VAL A 359 -2.91 -25.37 19.65
C VAL A 359 -3.74 -24.34 18.91
N GLY A 360 -5.06 -24.27 19.17
CA GLY A 360 -5.98 -23.33 18.54
C GLY A 360 -5.57 -21.87 18.79
N TRP A 361 -5.07 -21.54 19.98
CA TRP A 361 -4.54 -20.21 20.26
C TRP A 361 -3.10 -20.01 19.76
N ALA A 362 -2.18 -20.93 20.00
CA ALA A 362 -0.76 -20.68 19.74
C ALA A 362 -0.40 -20.67 18.25
N VAL A 363 -0.91 -21.62 17.46
CA VAL A 363 -0.48 -21.81 16.06
C VAL A 363 -0.74 -20.57 15.19
N PRO A 364 -1.93 -19.93 15.21
CA PRO A 364 -2.18 -18.72 14.43
C PRO A 364 -1.20 -17.57 14.70
N PHE A 365 -0.82 -17.36 15.96
CA PHE A 365 0.07 -16.25 16.33
C PHE A 365 1.54 -16.56 16.06
N ILE A 366 1.97 -17.81 16.26
CA ILE A 366 3.31 -18.27 15.85
C ILE A 366 3.45 -18.12 14.33
N TRP A 367 2.45 -18.58 13.57
CA TRP A 367 2.41 -18.42 12.12
C TRP A 367 2.50 -16.95 11.70
N ALA A 368 1.68 -16.07 12.30
CA ALA A 368 1.70 -14.64 12.02
C ALA A 368 3.06 -14.00 12.33
N GLY A 369 3.72 -14.41 13.42
CA GLY A 369 5.05 -13.96 13.79
C GLY A 369 6.12 -14.35 12.77
N ILE A 370 6.11 -15.61 12.31
CA ILE A 370 7.03 -16.10 11.26
C ILE A 370 6.79 -15.34 9.95
N TRP A 371 5.54 -15.19 9.53
CA TRP A 371 5.21 -14.46 8.30
C TRP A 371 5.62 -12.99 8.37
N ALA A 372 5.41 -12.33 9.51
CA ALA A 372 5.90 -10.97 9.73
C ALA A 372 7.42 -10.87 9.62
N ALA A 373 8.16 -11.84 10.19
CA ALA A 373 9.62 -11.89 10.10
C ALA A 373 10.14 -12.05 8.66
N ILE A 374 9.38 -12.73 7.78
CA ILE A 374 9.69 -12.87 6.35
C ILE A 374 9.31 -11.60 5.56
N THR A 375 8.12 -11.05 5.81
CA THR A 375 7.60 -9.90 5.06
C THR A 375 8.44 -8.62 5.26
N VAL A 376 8.92 -8.37 6.48
CA VAL A 376 9.69 -7.14 6.79
C VAL A 376 10.96 -7.00 5.93
N PRO A 377 11.89 -7.96 5.88
CA PRO A 377 13.08 -7.87 5.04
C PRO A 377 12.73 -7.89 3.55
N TRP A 378 11.70 -8.64 3.14
CA TRP A 378 11.26 -8.67 1.75
C TRP A 378 10.80 -7.29 1.25
N ILE A 379 9.88 -6.63 1.98
CA ILE A 379 9.41 -5.28 1.62
C ILE A 379 10.58 -4.30 1.60
N LYS A 380 11.48 -4.34 2.60
CA LYS A 380 12.66 -3.45 2.64
C LYS A 380 13.54 -3.63 1.39
N SER A 381 13.76 -4.87 0.97
CA SER A 381 14.56 -5.19 -0.22
C SER A 381 13.91 -4.64 -1.49
N VAL A 382 12.59 -4.87 -1.67
CA VAL A 382 11.85 -4.41 -2.85
C VAL A 382 11.76 -2.89 -2.90
N MET A 383 11.56 -2.23 -1.76
CA MET A 383 11.53 -0.76 -1.68
C MET A 383 12.89 -0.13 -1.99
N LYS A 384 13.99 -0.80 -1.62
CA LYS A 384 15.35 -0.36 -1.98
C LYS A 384 15.59 -0.53 -3.48
N TYR A 385 15.18 -1.66 -4.04
CA TYR A 385 15.25 -1.92 -5.47
C TYR A 385 14.42 -0.92 -6.28
N GLU A 386 13.18 -0.66 -5.87
CA GLU A 386 12.30 0.32 -6.49
C GLU A 386 12.96 1.70 -6.54
N ARG A 387 13.51 2.17 -5.42
CA ARG A 387 14.19 3.46 -5.36
C ARG A 387 15.37 3.53 -6.32
N LYS A 388 16.23 2.51 -6.32
CA LYS A 388 17.40 2.45 -7.20
C LYS A 388 17.00 2.48 -8.67
N SER A 389 16.01 1.66 -9.06
CA SER A 389 15.48 1.64 -10.43
C SER A 389 14.90 3.00 -10.83
N TRP A 390 14.22 3.69 -9.91
CA TRP A 390 13.66 5.02 -10.18
C TRP A 390 14.74 6.08 -10.40
N GLU A 391 15.82 6.02 -9.63
CA GLU A 391 16.97 6.92 -9.76
C GLU A 391 17.68 6.70 -11.11
N GLU A 392 17.85 5.44 -11.52
CA GLU A 392 18.44 5.07 -12.81
C GLU A 392 17.58 5.58 -13.98
N ASP A 393 16.27 5.35 -13.95
CA ASP A 393 15.34 5.85 -14.98
C ASP A 393 15.33 7.38 -15.06
N ALA A 394 15.38 8.07 -13.92
CA ALA A 394 15.45 9.53 -13.87
C ALA A 394 16.78 10.07 -14.42
N THR A 395 17.91 9.38 -14.19
CA THR A 395 19.20 9.77 -14.78
C THR A 395 19.20 9.63 -16.30
N ILE A 396 18.66 8.53 -16.82
CA ILE A 396 18.58 8.28 -18.27
C ILE A 396 17.71 9.35 -18.95
N LEU A 397 16.55 9.68 -18.37
CA LEU A 397 15.68 10.73 -18.89
C LEU A 397 16.34 12.12 -18.84
N GLY A 398 17.09 12.40 -17.78
CA GLY A 398 17.83 13.67 -17.64
C GLY A 398 18.98 13.81 -18.63
N GLU A 399 19.65 12.72 -18.99
CA GLU A 399 20.69 12.70 -20.03
C GLU A 399 20.08 12.87 -21.43
N ALA A 400 19.00 12.14 -21.73
CA ALA A 400 18.28 12.29 -23.00
C ALA A 400 17.75 13.73 -23.21
N HIS A 401 17.29 14.40 -22.16
CA HIS A 401 16.82 15.79 -22.28
C HIS A 401 17.97 16.77 -22.58
N LYS A 402 19.18 16.51 -22.08
CA LYS A 402 20.37 17.32 -22.37
C LYS A 402 20.89 17.14 -23.80
N GLU A 403 20.74 15.94 -24.37
CA GLU A 403 21.10 15.69 -25.77
C GLU A 403 20.16 16.38 -26.78
N ILE A 404 18.95 16.75 -26.35
CA ILE A 404 17.91 17.37 -27.20
C ILE A 404 17.91 18.91 -27.09
N ASP A 405 18.71 19.51 -26.18
CA ASP A 405 18.79 20.96 -25.98
C ASP A 405 19.50 21.66 -27.18
N PRO A 406 18.86 22.59 -27.92
CA PRO A 406 19.26 23.04 -29.27
C PRO A 406 20.53 23.89 -29.38
N SER A 407 21.38 23.93 -28.35
CA SER A 407 22.69 24.58 -28.45
C SER A 407 23.69 23.80 -29.31
N GLN A 408 23.40 22.54 -29.68
CA GLN A 408 24.21 21.75 -30.61
C GLN A 408 23.63 21.65 -32.04
N THR A 409 22.44 22.19 -32.31
CA THR A 409 21.86 22.20 -33.66
C THR A 409 22.43 23.33 -34.54
N SER A 410 23.30 24.21 -34.02
CA SER A 410 23.84 25.33 -34.79
C SER A 410 25.12 25.01 -35.60
N ILE A 411 25.67 23.80 -35.53
CA ILE A 411 26.95 23.49 -36.21
C ILE A 411 26.77 22.70 -37.53
N LEU A 412 25.57 22.22 -37.85
CA LEU A 412 25.32 21.52 -39.12
C LEU A 412 24.34 22.28 -40.04
N GLY A 413 24.67 23.53 -40.34
CA GLY A 413 23.82 24.36 -41.21
C GLY A 413 24.40 25.71 -41.61
N ALA A 414 25.72 25.82 -41.76
CA ALA A 414 26.32 27.02 -42.36
C ALA A 414 27.33 26.58 -43.43
N LYS A 415 26.93 26.71 -44.69
CA LYS A 415 27.85 26.82 -45.81
C LYS A 415 27.63 28.19 -46.45
N PRO A 416 28.65 29.05 -46.53
CA PRO A 416 28.59 30.26 -47.34
C PRO A 416 28.87 29.87 -48.79
N ASP A 417 28.28 30.58 -49.76
CA ASP A 417 28.93 30.93 -51.02
C ASP A 417 28.15 32.09 -51.67
N GLU A 418 28.93 33.10 -52.02
CA GLU A 418 28.60 34.41 -52.58
C GLU A 418 28.98 34.37 -54.07
N GLU A 419 28.16 34.89 -55.00
CA GLU A 419 28.57 35.82 -56.07
C GLU A 419 27.48 36.14 -57.14
N ALA A 420 27.35 37.46 -57.37
CA ALA A 420 27.18 38.16 -58.65
C ALA A 420 25.92 37.95 -59.53
N ASN A 421 25.00 38.94 -59.50
CA ASN A 421 24.81 39.87 -60.62
C ASN A 421 23.76 40.97 -60.32
N THR A 422 24.14 42.21 -60.59
CA THR A 422 23.29 43.40 -60.80
C THR A 422 23.63 43.99 -62.18
N PRO A 423 22.92 44.98 -62.76
CA PRO A 423 21.57 45.52 -62.46
C PRO A 423 20.71 45.75 -63.73
N ARG A 424 19.40 46.00 -63.58
CA ARG A 424 18.65 46.92 -64.47
C ARG A 424 17.52 47.61 -63.70
N GLU A 425 17.67 48.92 -63.56
CA GLU A 425 16.59 49.91 -63.39
C GLU A 425 16.34 50.58 -64.76
N PRO A 426 15.20 51.28 -65.03
CA PRO A 426 14.74 52.40 -64.20
C PRO A 426 13.22 52.70 -64.12
N MET A 427 12.90 53.58 -63.16
CA MET A 427 11.85 54.64 -63.13
C MET A 427 10.36 54.30 -63.31
N HIS A 428 9.54 54.60 -62.29
CA HIS A 428 8.77 55.85 -62.23
C HIS A 428 8.01 56.07 -60.88
N ASP A 429 8.07 57.32 -60.42
CA ASP A 429 7.11 58.12 -59.65
C ASP A 429 6.74 57.84 -58.16
N ARG A 430 7.23 58.77 -57.34
CA ARG A 430 6.60 59.38 -56.14
C ARG A 430 5.72 60.59 -56.58
N PRO A 431 4.91 61.29 -55.74
CA PRO A 431 5.04 61.45 -54.28
C PRO A 431 3.72 61.55 -53.44
N GLU A 432 3.91 61.73 -52.12
CA GLU A 432 3.05 62.50 -51.16
C GLU A 432 1.70 61.90 -50.70
N SER A 433 1.21 62.04 -49.46
CA SER A 433 1.55 62.88 -48.30
C SER A 433 0.87 62.38 -46.99
N SER A 434 1.43 62.82 -45.85
CA SER A 434 0.79 63.23 -44.57
C SER A 434 -0.07 62.29 -43.71
N SER A 435 0.42 62.03 -42.49
CA SER A 435 -0.32 61.87 -41.21
C SER A 435 -1.00 63.21 -40.78
N PRO A 436 -1.65 63.39 -39.59
CA PRO A 436 -2.23 62.49 -38.57
C PRO A 436 -3.63 62.98 -38.03
N LEU A 437 -4.08 62.39 -36.90
CA LEU A 437 -4.94 62.96 -35.82
C LEU A 437 -6.49 62.83 -35.83
N SER A 438 -6.97 62.72 -34.58
CA SER A 438 -8.31 63.01 -34.00
C SER A 438 -9.17 61.78 -33.67
N GLU A 439 -9.26 61.36 -32.40
CA GLU A 439 -10.20 61.84 -31.36
C GLU A 439 -11.68 61.55 -31.66
N GLY A 440 -12.35 60.86 -30.72
CA GLY A 440 -13.76 60.47 -30.88
C GLY A 440 -14.31 59.63 -29.74
N MET A 441 -14.37 60.24 -28.56
CA MET A 441 -15.11 59.82 -27.37
C MET A 441 -16.63 59.67 -27.68
N ALA A 442 -17.26 58.55 -27.31
CA ALA A 442 -18.70 58.52 -27.00
C ALA A 442 -19.13 57.26 -26.23
N THR A 443 -19.78 57.56 -25.11
CA THR A 443 -20.44 56.82 -24.04
C THR A 443 -21.68 55.99 -24.43
N THR A 444 -22.10 55.16 -23.47
CA THR A 444 -23.46 54.58 -23.22
C THR A 444 -23.93 53.46 -24.18
N VAL A 445 -24.40 52.29 -23.72
CA VAL A 445 -25.27 51.92 -22.57
C VAL A 445 -24.77 50.66 -21.88
#